data_AF-A0A382QXD6-F1
#
_entry.id   AF-A0A382QXD6-F1
#
_cell.length_a   1.000
_cell.length_b   1.000
_cell.length_c   1.000
_cell.angle_alpha   90.00
_cell.angle_beta   90.00
_cell.angle_gamma   90.00
#
_symmetry.space_group_name_H-M   'P 1'
#
loop_
_entity.id
_entity.type
_entity.pdbx_description
1 polymer ?
#
loop_
_entity_poly.entity_id
_entity_poly.type
_entity_poly.pdbx_seq_one_letter_code
_entity_poly.pdbx_strand_id
1 'polypeptide(L)' 'MIINTNTAAMAAQRTLASSTSNLAKSLARLSSGSKIVSPEDDAAGLAQSIRFEAQIHRNSAVRANVGNAVSFVQTQ' A
#
# COMPACT_ATOMS: atom_id res chain seq x y z
N MET A 1 44.35 -6.52 -16.82
CA MET A 1 43.35 -5.47 -17.12
C MET A 1 42.55 -5.91 -18.33
N ILE A 2 41.23 -6.03 -18.20
CA ILE A 2 40.36 -6.47 -19.29
C ILE A 2 39.96 -5.22 -20.08
N ILE A 3 40.52 -5.05 -21.28
CA ILE A 3 40.27 -3.90 -22.16
C ILE A 3 38.81 -3.91 -22.68
N ASN A 4 38.14 -5.06 -22.64
CA ASN A 4 36.83 -5.29 -23.24
C ASN A 4 35.64 -5.25 -22.25
N THR A 5 35.88 -5.00 -20.96
CA THR A 5 34.80 -4.92 -19.95
C THR A 5 35.07 -3.74 -19.02
N ASN A 6 34.28 -2.69 -19.20
CA ASN A 6 34.32 -1.52 -18.33
C ASN A 6 33.49 -1.79 -17.07
N THR A 7 34.14 -2.28 -16.03
CA THR A 7 33.50 -2.60 -14.73
C THR A 7 32.87 -1.37 -14.07
N ALA A 8 33.41 -0.17 -14.28
CA ALA A 8 32.85 1.08 -13.79
C ALA A 8 31.54 1.42 -14.52
N ALA A 9 31.50 1.29 -15.84
CA ALA A 9 30.27 1.47 -16.63
C ALA A 9 29.21 0.42 -16.28
N MET A 10 29.60 -0.84 -16.07
CA MET A 10 28.68 -1.89 -15.61
C MET A 10 28.14 -1.62 -14.21
N ALA A 11 28.96 -1.14 -13.29
CA ALA A 11 28.51 -0.75 -11.95
C ALA A 11 27.53 0.44 -12.01
N ALA A 12 27.84 1.45 -12.82
CA ALA A 12 26.95 2.58 -13.05
C ALA A 12 25.61 2.15 -13.67
N GLN A 13 25.62 1.22 -14.65
CA GLN A 13 24.39 0.65 -15.22
C GLN A 13 23.56 -0.12 -14.19
N ARG A 14 24.19 -0.91 -13.30
CA ARG A 14 23.46 -1.60 -12.22
C ARG A 14 22.82 -0.62 -11.23
N THR A 15 23.57 0.40 -10.83
CA THR A 15 23.04 1.46 -9.95
C THR A 15 21.89 2.21 -10.63
N LEU A 16 22.03 2.54 -11.92
CA LEU A 16 20.97 3.19 -12.69
C LEU A 16 19.72 2.30 -12.76
N ALA A 17 19.87 1.01 -13.08
CA ALA A 17 18.75 0.07 -13.13
C ALA A 17 18.03 -0.04 -11.77
N SER A 18 18.78 -0.07 -10.67
CA SER A 18 18.21 -0.04 -9.31
C SER A 18 17.46 1.27 -9.05
N SER A 19 18.03 2.41 -9.43
CA SER A 19 17.39 3.72 -9.27
C SER A 19 16.11 3.85 -10.10
N THR A 20 16.09 3.34 -11.33
CA THR A 20 14.90 3.32 -12.19
C THR A 20 13.80 2.44 -11.59
N SER A 21 14.15 1.27 -11.05
CA SER A 21 13.21 0.39 -10.34
C SER A 21 12.60 1.07 -9.11
N ASN A 22 13.42 1.73 -8.28
CA ASN A 22 12.97 2.47 -7.11
C ASN A 22 12.07 3.65 -7.47
N LEU A 23 12.38 4.36 -8.57
CA LEU A 23 11.56 5.44 -9.09
C LEU A 23 10.19 4.92 -9.56
N ALA A 24 10.15 3.80 -10.29
CA ALA A 24 8.90 3.17 -10.72
C ALA A 24 8.03 2.77 -9.52
N LYS A 25 8.62 2.17 -8.47
CA LYS A 25 7.91 1.87 -7.21
C LYS A 25 7.36 3.13 -6.54
N SER A 26 8.14 4.21 -6.52
CA SER A 26 7.74 5.48 -5.91
C SER A 26 6.58 6.14 -6.67
N LEU A 27 6.61 6.09 -8.01
CA LEU A 27 5.51 6.53 -8.86
C LEU A 27 4.25 5.70 -8.65
N ALA A 28 4.37 4.38 -8.49
CA ALA A 28 3.21 3.52 -8.21
C ALA A 28 2.57 3.83 -6.83
N ARG A 29 3.38 4.14 -5.81
CA ARG A 29 2.90 4.63 -4.50
C ARG A 29 2.20 5.97 -4.62
N LEU A 30 2.77 6.90 -5.37
CA LEU A 30 2.17 8.20 -5.60
C LEU A 30 0.83 8.08 -6.35
N SER A 31 0.78 7.27 -7.41
CA SER A 31 -0.41 7.09 -8.24
C SER A 31 -1.55 6.39 -7.50
N SER A 32 -1.23 5.44 -6.61
CA SER A 32 -2.25 4.73 -5.83
C SER A 32 -2.67 5.51 -4.57
N GLY A 33 -1.88 6.49 -4.13
CA GLY A 33 -2.06 7.17 -2.85
C GLY A 33 -1.82 6.26 -1.63
N SER A 34 -1.46 4.99 -1.85
CA SER A 34 -1.21 4.01 -0.79
C SER A 34 0.30 3.81 -0.61
N LYS A 35 0.72 3.77 0.65
CA LYS A 35 2.10 3.43 1.01
C LYS A 35 2.45 1.98 0.64
N ILE A 36 1.46 1.08 0.67
CA ILE A 36 1.59 -0.34 0.36
C ILE A 36 0.95 -0.58 -1.01
N VAL A 37 1.78 -0.83 -2.02
CA VAL A 37 1.34 -1.03 -3.42
C VAL A 37 1.47 -2.48 -3.85
N SER A 38 2.52 -3.17 -3.39
CA SER A 38 2.69 -4.60 -3.60
C SER A 38 2.45 -5.36 -2.30
N PRO A 39 1.52 -6.34 -2.26
CA PRO A 39 1.36 -7.31 -1.17
C PRO A 39 2.66 -8.06 -0.84
N GLU A 40 3.53 -8.18 -1.85
CA GLU A 40 4.81 -8.88 -1.79
C GLU A 40 5.86 -8.15 -0.94
N ASP A 41 5.82 -6.81 -0.90
CA ASP A 41 6.79 -6.00 -0.16
C ASP A 41 6.48 -6.01 1.37
N ASP A 42 5.23 -6.22 1.78
CA ASP A 42 4.80 -6.35 3.20
C ASP A 42 3.42 -7.05 3.35
N ALA A 43 3.41 -8.38 3.30
CA ALA A 43 2.19 -9.16 3.40
C ALA A 43 1.49 -9.02 4.77
N ALA A 44 2.26 -8.84 5.85
CA ALA A 44 1.72 -8.70 7.21
C ALA A 44 1.06 -7.34 7.41
N GLY A 45 1.71 -6.26 6.97
CA GLY A 45 1.17 -4.90 7.00
C GLY A 45 -0.10 -4.76 6.14
N LEU A 46 -0.13 -5.40 4.98
CA LEU A 46 -1.35 -5.46 4.15
C LEU A 46 -2.47 -6.23 4.85
N ALA A 47 -2.19 -7.43 5.39
CA ALA A 47 -3.19 -8.23 6.08
C ALA A 47 -3.80 -7.49 7.28
N GLN A 48 -2.98 -6.78 8.04
CA GLN A 48 -3.47 -5.96 9.15
C GLN A 48 -4.30 -4.76 8.66
N SER A 49 -3.90 -4.10 7.57
CA SER A 49 -4.67 -3.01 6.96
C SER A 49 -6.06 -3.48 6.52
N ILE A 50 -6.15 -4.64 5.87
CA ILE A 50 -7.44 -5.26 5.48
C ILE A 50 -8.30 -5.57 6.72
N ARG A 51 -7.68 -6.06 7.81
CA ARG A 51 -8.41 -6.31 9.06
C ARG A 51 -8.97 -5.03 9.67
N PHE A 52 -8.21 -3.93 9.63
CA PHE A 52 -8.69 -2.63 10.09
C PHE A 52 -9.82 -2.09 9.20
N GLU A 53 -9.69 -2.19 7.87
CA GLU A 53 -10.76 -1.82 6.93
C GLU A 53 -12.07 -2.58 7.23
N ALA A 54 -11.97 -3.90 7.44
CA ALA A 54 -13.11 -4.73 7.80
C ALA A 54 -13.72 -4.35 9.17
N GLN A 55 -12.91 -3.88 10.13
CA GLN A 55 -13.41 -3.37 11.41
C GLN A 55 -14.12 -2.02 11.24
N ILE A 56 -13.58 -1.12 10.42
CA ILE A 56 -14.18 0.19 10.12
C ILE A 56 -15.56 0.00 9.48
N HIS A 57 -15.67 -0.85 8.45
CA HIS A 57 -16.96 -1.15 7.82
C HIS A 57 -17.97 -1.73 8.81
N ARG A 58 -17.54 -2.66 9.65
CA ARG A 58 -18.40 -3.20 10.72
C ARG A 58 -18.86 -2.11 11.69
N ASN A 59 -17.96 -1.23 12.12
CA ASN A 59 -18.32 -0.13 13.01
C ASN A 59 -19.33 0.82 12.35
N SER A 60 -19.14 1.15 11.07
CA SER A 60 -20.08 1.98 10.30
C SER A 60 -21.49 1.37 10.28
N ALA A 61 -21.60 0.06 10.02
CA ALA A 61 -22.87 -0.66 10.06
C ALA A 61 -23.49 -0.65 11.47
N VAL A 62 -22.70 -0.88 12.52
CA VAL A 62 -23.17 -0.78 13.91
C VAL A 62 -23.71 0.62 14.22
N ARG A 63 -23.02 1.68 13.78
CA ARG A 63 -23.48 3.06 13.98
C ARG A 63 -24.82 3.31 13.29
N ALA A 64 -25.00 2.83 12.07
CA ALA A 64 -26.29 2.91 11.37
C ALA A 64 -27.39 2.15 12.13
N ASN A 65 -27.09 0.94 12.61
CA ASN A 65 -28.04 0.13 13.39
C ASN A 65 -28.43 0.81 14.71
N VAL A 66 -27.49 1.42 15.42
CA VAL A 66 -27.77 2.21 16.63
C VAL A 66 -28.64 3.42 16.31
N GLY A 67 -28.37 4.12 15.21
CA GLY A 67 -29.21 5.22 14.74
C GLY A 67 -30.66 4.77 14.50
N ASN A 68 -30.84 3.65 13.80
CA ASN A 68 -32.16 3.06 13.57
C ASN A 68 -32.86 2.65 14.88
N ALA A 69 -32.13 2.06 15.83
CA ALA A 69 -32.68 1.70 17.14
C ALA A 69 -33.13 2.92 17.94
N VAL A 70 -32.35 4.02 17.92
CA VAL A 70 -32.73 5.29 18.56
C VAL A 70 -33.97 5.87 17.90
N SER A 71 -34.03 5.91 16.57
CA SER A 71 -35.22 6.37 15.85
C SER A 71 -36.46 5.54 16.21
N PHE A 72 -36.33 4.22 16.30
CA PHE A 72 -37.42 3.34 16.72
C PHE A 72 -37.91 3.65 18.13
N VAL A 73 -37.00 3.79 19.10
CA VAL A 73 -37.33 4.15 20.49
C VAL A 73 -37.98 5.52 20.57
N GLN A 74 -37.52 6.49 19.78
CA GLN A 74 -38.07 7.84 19.78
C GLN A 74 -39.45 7.93 19.11
N THR A 75 -39.77 7.00 18.21
CA THR A 75 -41.11 6.90 17.60
C THR A 75 -42.11 6.05 18.39
N GLN A 76 -41.65 5.29 19.39
CA GLN A 76 -42.49 4.42 20.21
C GLN A 76 -43.13 5.16 21.38
#